data_AF-A0A8T6IEA9-F1
#
_entry.id   AF-A0A8T6IEA9-F1
#
_cell.length_a   1.000
_cell.length_b   1.000
_cell.length_c   1.000
_cell.angle_alpha   90.00
_cell.angle_beta   90.00
_cell.angle_gamma   90.00
#
_symmetry.space_group_name_H-M   'P 1'
#
loop_
_entity.id
_entity.type
_entity.pdbx_description
1 polymer ?
#
loop_
_entity_poly.entity_id
_entity_poly.type
_entity_poly.pdbx_seq_one_letter_code
_entity_poly.pdbx_strand_id
1 'polypeptide(L)'
;MNCEDARSNLFELVEDAGRLAPGERAALQAHVAGCPSCSADIEAIRTWRQHAQAWQDEPAPRWNRPRIERPAWRDWRDWRGWFPVAASTAALALAMVAVVGPRAVTEDEVPAPTVATYDPELQRQLVDAALAQFREELDSRRETDRSFVLQAVMEAAREQREEELTALAVFLKAEMDRRSLETDENLRYLITDQVRDRRRLEDLFQRVGTRRDLPENRR
;
A
#
# COMPACT_ATOMS: atom_id res chain seq x y z
N MET A 1 -38.09 9.70 26.41
CA MET A 1 -37.16 9.27 25.36
C MET A 1 -37.75 8.06 24.67
N ASN A 2 -37.75 8.03 23.33
CA ASN A 2 -38.24 6.89 22.57
C ASN A 2 -37.15 5.80 22.48
N CYS A 3 -37.49 4.60 22.01
CA CYS A 3 -36.51 3.49 21.90
C CYS A 3 -35.45 3.71 20.80
N GLU A 4 -35.76 4.52 19.79
CA GLU A 4 -34.86 4.78 18.66
C GLU A 4 -33.70 5.69 19.08
N ASP A 5 -34.02 6.81 19.73
CA ASP A 5 -33.11 7.72 20.40
C ASP A 5 -32.31 7.00 21.50
N ALA A 6 -32.94 6.04 22.20
CA ALA A 6 -32.25 5.22 23.18
C ALA A 6 -31.14 4.41 22.52
N ARG A 7 -31.48 3.67 21.46
CA ARG A 7 -30.57 2.75 20.75
C ARG A 7 -29.38 3.46 20.12
N SER A 8 -29.58 4.64 19.53
CA SER A 8 -28.48 5.42 18.94
C SER A 8 -27.44 5.86 19.99
N ASN A 9 -27.84 5.96 21.26
CA ASN A 9 -26.99 6.43 22.36
C ASN A 9 -26.53 5.32 23.33
N LEU A 10 -26.88 4.05 23.10
CA LEU A 10 -26.49 2.95 23.99
C LEU A 10 -24.97 2.75 24.07
N PHE A 11 -24.27 2.90 22.93
CA PHE A 11 -22.80 2.78 22.89
C PHE A 11 -22.13 3.88 23.72
N GLU A 12 -22.61 5.12 23.60
CA GLU A 12 -22.11 6.26 24.37
C GLU A 12 -22.33 6.10 25.88
N LEU A 13 -23.39 5.39 26.28
CA LEU A 13 -23.62 5.04 27.69
C LEU A 13 -22.60 4.01 28.21
N VAL A 14 -22.12 3.10 27.34
CA VAL A 14 -21.16 2.04 27.71
C VAL A 14 -19.72 2.56 27.63
N GLU A 15 -19.32 3.19 26.52
CA GLU A 15 -17.92 3.52 26.23
C GLU A 15 -17.35 4.63 27.12
N ASP A 16 -18.11 5.71 27.38
CA ASP A 16 -17.61 6.85 28.17
C ASP A 16 -18.69 7.64 28.93
N ALA A 17 -18.48 7.80 30.23
CA ALA A 17 -19.31 8.65 31.09
C ALA A 17 -19.24 10.16 30.74
N GLY A 18 -18.39 10.59 29.79
CA GLY A 18 -18.14 12.00 29.49
C GLY A 18 -18.87 12.59 28.27
N ARG A 19 -19.39 11.77 27.35
CA ARG A 19 -19.93 12.25 26.06
C ARG A 19 -21.40 12.65 26.09
N LEU A 20 -22.20 11.96 26.90
CA LEU A 20 -23.59 12.33 27.15
C LEU A 20 -23.68 13.40 28.25
N ALA A 21 -24.54 14.40 28.03
CA ALA A 21 -24.87 15.37 29.06
C ALA A 21 -25.51 14.67 30.28
N PRO A 22 -25.33 15.17 31.52
CA PRO A 22 -25.81 14.48 32.72
C PRO A 22 -27.32 14.18 32.71
N GLY A 23 -28.13 15.11 32.20
CA GLY A 23 -29.58 14.93 32.08
C GLY A 23 -29.99 13.87 31.07
N GLU A 24 -29.30 13.82 29.93
CA GLU A 24 -29.54 12.81 28.88
C GLU A 24 -29.12 11.42 29.35
N ARG A 25 -27.99 11.32 30.06
CA ARG A 25 -27.55 10.06 30.67
C ARG A 25 -28.59 9.53 31.67
N ALA A 26 -29.10 10.39 32.57
CA ALA A 26 -30.10 9.98 33.54
C ALA A 26 -31.40 9.51 32.86
N ALA A 27 -31.86 10.22 31.82
CA ALA A 27 -33.03 9.84 31.04
C ALA A 27 -32.83 8.50 30.29
N LEU A 28 -31.65 8.29 29.71
CA LEU A 28 -31.28 7.05 29.02
C LEU A 28 -31.20 5.87 29.98
N GLN A 29 -30.57 6.04 31.15
CA GLN A 29 -30.52 5.02 32.20
C GLN A 29 -31.90 4.65 32.73
N ALA A 30 -32.77 5.65 32.98
CA ALA A 30 -34.15 5.41 33.40
C ALA A 30 -34.95 4.64 32.34
N HIS A 31 -34.75 4.97 31.05
CA HIS A 31 -35.40 4.25 29.97
C HIS A 31 -34.92 2.80 29.85
N VAL A 32 -33.61 2.56 29.91
CA VAL A 32 -33.03 1.21 29.85
C VAL A 32 -33.52 0.36 31.03
N ALA A 33 -33.68 0.93 32.22
CA ALA A 33 -34.24 0.23 33.38
C ALA A 33 -35.72 -0.15 33.20
N GLY A 34 -36.48 0.62 32.40
CA GLY A 34 -37.90 0.38 32.16
C GLY A 34 -38.23 -0.40 30.88
N CYS A 35 -37.27 -0.58 29.98
CA CYS A 35 -37.49 -1.17 28.66
C CYS A 35 -36.70 -2.48 28.46
N PRO A 36 -37.38 -3.64 28.41
CA PRO A 36 -36.73 -4.96 28.28
C PRO A 36 -35.84 -5.12 27.04
N SER A 37 -36.23 -4.51 25.91
CA SER A 37 -35.42 -4.60 24.69
C SER A 37 -34.13 -3.82 24.81
N CYS A 38 -34.18 -2.58 25.31
CA CYS A 38 -32.99 -1.75 25.47
C CYS A 38 -32.07 -2.29 26.58
N SER A 39 -32.62 -2.96 27.60
CA SER A 39 -31.81 -3.68 28.60
C SER A 39 -31.10 -4.90 28.01
N ALA A 40 -31.74 -5.64 27.09
CA ALA A 40 -31.08 -6.76 26.41
C ALA A 40 -29.96 -6.26 25.49
N ASP A 41 -30.22 -5.18 24.74
CA ASP A 41 -29.24 -4.56 23.83
C ASP A 41 -27.98 -4.10 24.60
N ILE A 42 -28.13 -3.46 25.77
CA ILE A 42 -26.98 -2.99 26.55
C ILE A 42 -26.17 -4.12 27.16
N GLU A 43 -26.80 -5.22 27.59
CA GLU A 43 -26.10 -6.41 28.08
C GLU A 43 -25.31 -7.10 26.95
N ALA A 44 -25.85 -7.14 25.74
CA ALA A 44 -25.13 -7.63 24.56
C ALA A 44 -23.88 -6.78 24.28
N ILE A 45 -24.01 -5.45 24.30
CA ILE A 45 -22.88 -4.52 24.11
C ILE A 45 -21.81 -4.72 25.19
N ARG A 46 -22.21 -4.87 26.47
CA ARG A 46 -21.28 -5.13 27.58
C ARG A 46 -20.52 -6.46 27.39
N THR A 47 -21.24 -7.50 26.97
CA THR A 47 -20.66 -8.82 26.69
C THR A 47 -19.62 -8.74 25.57
N TRP A 48 -19.94 -8.08 24.46
CA TRP A 48 -19.00 -7.88 23.36
C TRP A 48 -17.78 -7.07 23.76
N ARG A 49 -17.95 -6.01 24.56
CA ARG A 49 -16.83 -5.24 25.10
C ARG A 49 -15.91 -6.10 25.95
N GLN A 50 -16.46 -6.95 26.81
CA GLN A 50 -15.67 -7.88 27.63
C GLN A 50 -14.87 -8.85 26.75
N HIS A 51 -15.46 -9.39 25.69
CA HIS A 51 -14.74 -10.24 24.73
C HIS A 51 -13.65 -9.48 23.97
N ALA A 52 -13.93 -8.25 23.54
CA ALA A 52 -12.96 -7.41 22.85
C ALA A 52 -11.77 -7.04 23.75
N GLN A 53 -12.00 -6.78 25.04
CA GLN A 53 -10.94 -6.55 26.01
C GLN A 53 -10.09 -7.80 26.22
N ALA A 54 -10.71 -8.98 26.33
CA ALA A 54 -9.98 -10.25 26.44
C ALA A 54 -9.06 -10.52 25.23
N TRP A 55 -9.43 -10.06 24.03
CA TRP A 55 -8.58 -10.17 22.84
C TRP A 55 -7.38 -9.22 22.85
N GLN A 56 -7.46 -8.09 23.57
CA GLN A 56 -6.33 -7.17 23.71
C GLN A 56 -5.27 -7.68 24.69
N ASP A 57 -5.67 -8.54 25.63
CA ASP A 57 -4.78 -9.10 26.66
C ASP A 57 -3.99 -10.32 26.17
N GLU A 58 -4.33 -10.91 25.03
CA GLU A 58 -3.54 -11.99 24.46
C GLU A 58 -2.24 -11.42 23.87
N PRO A 59 -1.06 -11.83 24.40
CA PRO A 59 0.19 -11.31 23.87
C PRO A 59 0.26 -11.69 22.39
N ALA A 60 0.46 -10.68 21.53
CA ALA A 60 0.64 -10.91 20.11
C ALA A 60 1.62 -12.08 19.93
N PRO A 61 1.27 -13.08 19.11
CA PRO A 61 2.15 -14.23 18.91
C PRO A 61 3.52 -13.70 18.57
N ARG A 62 4.57 -14.30 19.15
CA ARG A 62 5.94 -13.98 18.79
C ARG A 62 6.13 -14.40 17.33
N TRP A 63 5.73 -13.55 16.40
CA TRP A 63 6.15 -13.66 15.03
C TRP A 63 7.66 -13.60 15.09
N ASN A 64 8.28 -14.75 14.90
CA ASN A 64 9.71 -14.88 14.75
C ASN A 64 10.01 -14.24 13.39
N ARG A 65 9.96 -12.91 13.34
CA ARG A 65 10.32 -12.15 12.15
C ARG A 65 11.76 -12.57 11.90
N PRO A 66 12.07 -13.22 10.77
CA PRO A 66 13.46 -13.45 10.44
C PRO A 66 14.11 -12.08 10.56
N ARG A 67 15.18 -12.00 11.35
CA ARG A 67 15.93 -10.77 11.53
C ARG A 67 16.26 -10.34 10.12
N ILE A 68 15.60 -9.30 9.63
CA ILE A 68 15.93 -8.74 8.32
C ILE A 68 17.35 -8.24 8.52
N GLU A 69 18.30 -9.05 8.10
CA GLU A 69 19.70 -8.67 8.07
C GLU A 69 19.72 -7.37 7.30
N ARG A 70 20.15 -6.31 7.98
CA ARG A 70 20.20 -4.99 7.37
C ARG A 70 21.00 -5.17 6.08
N PRO A 71 20.49 -4.72 4.92
CA PRO A 71 21.19 -4.90 3.66
C PRO A 71 22.64 -4.44 3.83
N ALA A 72 23.59 -5.20 3.29
CA ALA A 72 25.02 -4.94 3.42
C ALA A 72 25.47 -3.60 2.80
N TRP A 73 24.58 -2.89 2.10
CA TRP A 73 24.83 -1.58 1.48
C TRP A 73 25.25 -0.46 2.46
N ARG A 74 25.22 -0.70 3.78
CA ARG A 74 25.65 0.28 4.79
C ARG A 74 27.11 0.13 5.19
N ASP A 75 27.83 -0.83 4.63
CA ASP A 75 29.29 -0.79 4.63
C ASP A 75 29.74 0.30 3.66
N TRP A 76 29.88 1.51 4.22
CA TRP A 76 30.50 2.68 3.63
C TRP A 76 31.89 2.44 3.00
N ARG A 77 32.43 1.22 3.01
CA ARG A 77 33.66 0.81 2.33
C ARG A 77 33.42 0.26 0.91
N ASP A 78 32.19 -0.09 0.55
CA ASP A 78 31.84 -0.50 -0.81
C ASP A 78 31.59 0.70 -1.75
N TRP A 79 32.54 1.65 -1.78
CA TRP A 79 32.53 2.79 -2.71
C TRP A 79 32.50 2.35 -4.18
N ARG A 80 32.90 1.10 -4.45
CA ARG A 80 32.85 0.50 -5.79
C ARG A 80 31.42 0.33 -6.31
N GLY A 81 30.43 0.17 -5.43
CA GLY A 81 29.02 0.08 -5.82
C GLY A 81 28.44 1.40 -6.35
N TRP A 82 29.07 2.54 -6.03
CA TRP A 82 28.60 3.87 -6.44
C TRP A 82 29.23 4.38 -7.74
N PHE A 83 30.35 3.79 -8.18
CA PHE A 83 31.01 4.14 -9.44
C PHE A 83 30.10 4.04 -10.67
N PRO A 84 29.28 2.99 -10.85
CA PRO A 84 28.40 2.89 -12.01
C PRO A 84 27.37 4.01 -12.03
N VAL A 85 26.76 4.31 -10.87
CA VAL A 85 25.75 5.38 -10.75
C VAL A 85 26.37 6.74 -11.02
N ALA A 86 27.54 7.02 -10.44
CA ALA A 86 28.27 8.27 -10.66
C ALA A 86 28.69 8.44 -12.14
N ALA A 87 29.17 7.37 -12.77
CA ALA A 87 29.55 7.35 -14.18
C ALA A 87 28.35 7.62 -15.10
N SER A 88 27.20 6.98 -14.83
CA SER A 88 25.96 7.24 -15.58
C SER A 88 25.49 8.69 -15.44
N THR A 89 25.54 9.27 -14.24
CA THR A 89 25.18 10.68 -14.03
C THR A 89 26.13 11.66 -14.73
N ALA A 90 27.44 11.39 -14.72
CA ALA A 90 28.43 12.21 -15.40
C ALA A 90 28.28 12.14 -16.93
N ALA A 91 28.04 10.94 -17.47
CA ALA A 91 27.79 10.74 -18.90
C ALA A 91 26.53 11.48 -19.36
N LEU A 92 25.45 11.44 -18.57
CA LEU A 92 24.22 12.18 -18.86
C LEU A 92 24.45 13.69 -18.84
N ALA A 93 25.20 14.20 -17.84
CA ALA A 93 25.52 15.63 -17.77
C ALA A 93 26.35 16.10 -18.97
N LEU A 94 27.34 15.30 -19.39
CA LEU A 94 28.14 15.59 -20.59
C LEU A 94 27.29 15.52 -21.88
N ALA A 95 26.37 14.56 -21.97
CA ALA A 95 25.44 14.47 -23.10
C ALA A 95 24.51 15.69 -23.17
N MET A 96 24.00 16.18 -22.04
CA MET A 96 23.22 17.43 -22.01
C MET A 96 24.04 18.64 -22.46
N VAL A 97 25.30 18.76 -22.02
CA VAL A 97 26.18 19.86 -22.45
C VAL A 97 26.51 19.77 -23.94
N ALA A 98 26.65 18.57 -24.50
CA ALA A 98 26.89 18.39 -25.93
C ALA A 98 25.64 18.74 -26.78
N VAL A 99 24.44 18.44 -26.29
CA VAL A 99 23.18 18.70 -27.01
C VAL A 99 22.74 20.16 -26.87
N VAL A 100 22.96 20.78 -25.70
CA VAL A 100 22.55 22.16 -25.38
C VAL A 100 23.72 23.14 -25.50
N GLY A 101 24.90 22.65 -25.93
CA GLY A 101 26.09 23.47 -26.12
C GLY A 101 25.77 24.72 -26.95
N PRO A 102 26.43 25.86 -26.65
CA PRO A 102 26.15 27.10 -27.37
C PRO A 102 26.39 26.83 -28.84
N ARG A 103 25.31 26.81 -29.63
CA ARG A 103 25.42 27.03 -31.06
C ARG A 103 26.12 28.37 -31.17
N ALA A 104 27.43 28.32 -31.42
CA ALA A 104 28.18 29.47 -31.86
C ALA A 104 27.42 29.97 -33.09
N VAL A 105 26.64 31.02 -32.86
CA VAL A 105 26.11 31.85 -33.94
C VAL A 105 27.38 32.38 -34.59
N THR A 106 27.80 31.70 -35.64
CA THR A 106 28.84 32.18 -36.53
C THR A 106 28.33 33.53 -37.01
N GLU A 107 29.01 34.59 -36.59
CA GLU A 107 28.89 35.96 -37.10
C GLU A 107 29.30 35.96 -38.58
N ASP A 108 28.55 35.27 -39.43
CA ASP A 108 28.63 35.47 -40.87
C ASP A 108 27.81 36.73 -41.19
N GLU A 109 28.56 37.81 -41.46
CA GLU A 109 28.23 38.84 -42.44
C GLU A 109 26.73 39.13 -42.63
N VAL A 110 26.16 39.88 -41.68
CA VAL A 110 24.93 40.62 -41.95
C VAL A 110 25.35 41.87 -42.73
N PRO A 111 25.06 41.99 -44.05
CA PRO A 111 25.30 43.22 -44.77
C PRO A 111 24.49 44.34 -44.13
N ALA A 112 25.17 45.43 -43.78
CA ALA A 112 24.55 46.61 -43.20
C ALA A 112 23.34 47.03 -44.07
N PRO A 113 22.11 47.02 -43.53
CA PRO A 113 20.96 47.43 -44.32
C PRO A 113 21.12 48.90 -44.66
N THR A 114 21.17 49.19 -45.96
CA THR A 114 20.99 50.52 -46.51
C THR A 114 19.69 51.07 -45.93
N VAL A 115 19.82 52.06 -45.05
CA VAL A 115 18.71 52.78 -44.45
C VAL A 115 18.07 53.62 -45.55
N ALA A 116 17.23 52.98 -46.37
CA ALA A 116 16.21 53.68 -47.11
C ALA A 116 15.33 54.36 -46.06
N THR A 117 15.11 55.67 -46.21
CA THR A 117 14.17 56.46 -45.43
C THR A 117 12.77 55.93 -45.65
N TYR A 118 12.42 54.86 -44.94
CA TYR A 118 11.08 54.34 -44.85
C TYR A 118 10.33 55.09 -43.76
N ASP A 119 9.05 55.30 -44.01
CA ASP A 119 8.11 55.87 -43.06
C ASP A 119 8.09 55.00 -41.78
N PRO A 120 8.49 55.54 -40.60
CA PRO A 120 8.65 54.76 -39.38
C PRO A 120 7.33 54.11 -38.90
N GLU A 121 6.17 54.63 -39.32
CA GLU A 121 4.87 54.00 -39.01
C GLU A 121 4.63 52.73 -39.84
N LEU A 122 4.97 52.76 -41.13
CA LEU A 122 4.81 51.60 -42.02
C LEU A 122 5.74 50.47 -41.59
N GLN A 123 6.95 50.80 -41.15
CA GLN A 123 7.92 49.82 -40.66
C GLN A 123 7.45 49.16 -39.36
N ARG A 124 6.84 49.92 -38.44
CA ARG A 124 6.24 49.35 -37.21
C ARG A 124 5.09 48.41 -37.53
N GLN A 125 4.19 48.80 -38.44
CA GLN A 125 3.06 47.94 -38.83
C GLN A 125 3.51 46.62 -39.46
N LEU A 126 4.53 46.65 -40.33
CA LEU A 126 5.08 45.44 -40.93
C LEU A 126 5.78 44.53 -39.91
N VAL A 127 6.51 45.11 -38.96
CA VAL A 127 7.18 44.35 -37.89
C VAL A 127 6.14 43.73 -36.94
N ASP A 128 5.11 44.47 -36.56
CA ASP A 128 4.04 43.96 -35.69
C ASP A 128 3.23 42.86 -36.39
N ALA A 129 2.94 43.01 -37.69
CA ALA A 129 2.26 41.98 -38.48
C ALA A 129 3.11 40.71 -38.62
N ALA A 130 4.42 40.84 -38.85
CA ALA A 130 5.33 39.71 -38.91
C ALA A 130 5.44 39.01 -37.54
N LEU A 131 5.54 39.77 -36.44
CA LEU A 131 5.57 39.23 -35.09
C LEU A 131 4.28 38.50 -34.72
N ALA A 132 3.13 39.00 -35.17
CA ALA A 132 1.84 38.34 -34.96
C ALA A 132 1.78 36.98 -35.68
N GLN A 133 2.19 36.92 -36.96
CA GLN A 133 2.27 35.65 -37.70
C GLN A 133 3.23 34.65 -37.05
N PHE A 134 4.41 35.09 -36.61
CA PHE A 134 5.36 34.21 -35.93
C PHE A 134 4.84 33.68 -34.59
N ARG A 135 4.10 34.49 -33.81
CA ARG A 135 3.48 34.03 -32.56
C ARG A 135 2.44 32.94 -32.82
N GLU A 136 1.60 33.14 -33.82
CA GLU A 136 0.55 32.17 -34.19
C GLU A 136 1.16 30.85 -34.70
N GLU A 137 2.24 30.92 -35.50
CA GLU A 137 2.96 29.72 -35.92
C GLU A 137 3.63 28.98 -34.73
N LEU A 138 4.22 29.71 -33.78
CA LEU A 138 4.80 29.09 -32.58
C LEU A 138 3.75 28.45 -31.68
N ASP A 139 2.59 29.08 -31.51
CA ASP A 139 1.53 28.53 -30.67
C ASP A 139 0.87 27.31 -31.33
N SER A 140 0.67 27.31 -32.65
CA SER A 140 0.19 26.13 -33.38
C SER A 140 1.18 24.94 -33.31
N ARG A 141 2.49 25.19 -33.42
CA ARG A 141 3.52 24.16 -33.23
C ARG A 141 3.52 23.62 -31.80
N ARG A 142 3.41 24.50 -30.80
CA ARG A 142 3.34 24.11 -29.38
C ARG A 142 2.12 23.29 -29.05
N GLU A 143 0.97 23.61 -29.64
CA GLU A 143 -0.27 22.88 -29.42
C GLU A 143 -0.19 21.47 -30.03
N THR A 144 0.40 21.35 -31.22
CA THR A 144 0.67 20.07 -31.86
C THR A 144 1.63 19.21 -31.01
N ASP A 145 2.77 19.78 -30.57
CA ASP A 145 3.74 19.09 -29.73
C ASP A 145 3.14 18.65 -28.39
N ARG A 146 2.31 19.48 -27.76
CA ARG A 146 1.63 19.14 -26.50
C ARG A 146 0.68 17.97 -26.67
N SER A 147 -0.10 17.94 -27.74
CA SER A 147 -1.04 16.85 -28.00
C SER A 147 -0.30 15.52 -28.24
N PHE A 148 0.80 15.56 -29.00
CA PHE A 148 1.64 14.39 -29.25
C PHE A 148 2.30 13.86 -27.97
N VAL A 149 2.90 14.74 -27.15
CA VAL A 149 3.52 14.34 -25.89
C VAL A 149 2.48 13.76 -24.93
N LEU A 150 1.29 14.36 -24.82
CA LEU A 150 0.23 13.84 -23.96
C LEU A 150 -0.23 12.45 -24.42
N GLN A 151 -0.37 12.25 -25.73
CA GLN A 151 -0.73 10.95 -26.30
C GLN A 151 0.33 9.89 -26.02
N ALA A 152 1.62 10.22 -26.25
CA ALA A 152 2.74 9.32 -25.96
C ALA A 152 2.83 8.97 -24.47
N VAL A 153 2.61 9.94 -23.57
CA VAL A 153 2.60 9.70 -22.12
C VAL A 153 1.44 8.81 -21.71
N MET A 154 0.24 9.01 -22.29
CA MET A 154 -0.91 8.15 -22.01
C MET A 154 -0.71 6.72 -22.50
N GLU A 155 -0.06 6.54 -23.64
CA GLU A 155 0.25 5.22 -24.20
C GLU A 155 1.31 4.49 -23.36
N ALA A 156 2.40 5.18 -23.00
CA ALA A 156 3.41 4.65 -22.09
C ALA A 156 2.82 4.31 -20.71
N ALA A 157 1.90 5.13 -20.19
CA ALA A 157 1.23 4.86 -18.92
C ALA A 157 0.28 3.65 -18.98
N ARG A 158 -0.30 3.34 -20.16
CA ARG A 158 -1.11 2.14 -20.34
C ARG A 158 -0.22 0.89 -20.36
N GLU A 159 0.86 0.93 -21.13
CA GLU A 159 1.82 -0.18 -21.22
C GLU A 159 2.42 -0.49 -19.84
N GLN A 160 2.86 0.53 -19.10
CA GLN A 160 3.37 0.34 -17.74
C GLN A 160 2.33 -0.30 -16.80
N ARG A 161 1.06 0.10 -16.89
CA ARG A 161 0.00 -0.51 -16.07
C ARG A 161 -0.25 -1.96 -16.44
N GLU A 162 -0.18 -2.32 -17.71
CA GLU A 162 -0.32 -3.71 -18.15
C GLU A 162 0.82 -4.58 -17.62
N GLU A 163 2.06 -4.09 -17.67
CA GLU A 163 3.22 -4.77 -17.10
C GLU A 163 3.08 -4.95 -15.57
N GLU A 164 2.68 -3.90 -14.85
CA GLU A 164 2.48 -3.94 -13.40
C GLU A 164 1.37 -4.93 -13.01
N LEU A 165 0.25 -4.94 -13.72
CA LEU A 165 -0.84 -5.88 -13.48
C LEU A 165 -0.42 -7.33 -13.75
N THR A 166 0.38 -7.54 -14.80
CA THR A 166 0.91 -8.87 -15.13
C THR A 166 1.88 -9.36 -14.06
N ALA A 167 2.77 -8.48 -13.59
CA ALA A 167 3.70 -8.78 -12.50
C ALA A 167 2.95 -9.11 -11.20
N LEU A 168 1.91 -8.33 -10.85
CA LEU A 168 1.07 -8.58 -9.68
C LEU A 168 0.31 -9.92 -9.79
N ALA A 169 -0.23 -10.25 -10.98
CA ALA A 169 -0.92 -11.52 -11.20
C ALA A 169 0.02 -12.72 -11.03
N VAL A 170 1.24 -12.65 -11.56
CA VAL A 170 2.26 -13.70 -11.38
C VAL A 170 2.65 -13.83 -9.91
N PHE A 171 2.86 -12.71 -9.21
CA PHE A 171 3.20 -12.71 -7.80
C PHE A 171 2.09 -13.34 -6.93
N LEU A 172 0.84 -12.93 -7.13
CA LEU A 172 -0.31 -13.47 -6.40
C LEU A 172 -0.48 -14.98 -6.64
N LYS A 173 -0.28 -15.43 -7.87
CA LYS A 173 -0.30 -16.86 -8.20
C LYS A 173 0.79 -17.62 -7.45
N ALA A 174 2.02 -17.12 -7.46
CA ALA A 174 3.13 -17.74 -6.74
C ALA A 174 2.88 -17.82 -5.22
N GLU A 175 2.27 -16.79 -4.64
CA GLU A 175 1.93 -16.77 -3.21
C GLU A 175 0.79 -17.75 -2.88
N MET A 176 -0.22 -17.86 -3.75
CA MET A 176 -1.28 -18.87 -3.60
C MET A 176 -0.73 -20.29 -3.68
N ASP A 177 0.15 -20.56 -4.66
CA ASP A 177 0.81 -21.86 -4.82
C ASP A 177 1.70 -22.18 -3.60
N ARG A 178 2.39 -21.18 -3.05
CA ARG A 178 3.16 -21.35 -1.81
C ARG A 178 2.25 -21.74 -0.64
N ARG A 179 1.14 -21.04 -0.43
CA ARG A 179 0.20 -21.32 0.67
C ARG A 179 -0.48 -22.67 0.52
N SER A 180 -0.77 -23.11 -0.70
CA SER A 180 -1.35 -24.43 -0.95
C SER A 180 -0.36 -25.53 -0.55
N LEU A 181 0.93 -25.38 -0.90
CA LEU A 181 1.98 -26.31 -0.48
C LEU A 181 2.17 -26.33 1.05
N GLU A 182 2.18 -25.17 1.70
CA GLU A 182 2.28 -25.09 3.17
C GLU A 182 1.06 -25.74 3.85
N THR A 183 -0.13 -25.59 3.27
CA THR A 183 -1.37 -26.23 3.78
C THR A 183 -1.30 -27.75 3.61
N ASP A 184 -0.88 -28.24 2.44
CA ASP A 184 -0.72 -29.66 2.17
C ASP A 184 0.31 -30.31 3.10
N GLU A 185 1.43 -29.64 3.36
CA GLU A 185 2.45 -30.11 4.29
C GLU A 185 1.92 -30.16 5.73
N ASN A 186 1.19 -29.13 6.16
CA ASN A 186 0.58 -29.10 7.49
C ASN A 186 -0.48 -30.20 7.66
N LEU A 187 -1.32 -30.43 6.65
CA LEU A 187 -2.31 -31.52 6.65
C LEU A 187 -1.63 -32.89 6.70
N ARG A 188 -0.56 -33.09 5.94
CA ARG A 188 0.25 -34.33 6.02
C ARG A 188 0.81 -34.52 7.42
N TYR A 189 1.37 -33.47 8.01
CA TYR A 189 1.90 -33.52 9.37
C TYR A 189 0.80 -33.96 10.37
N LEU A 190 -0.35 -33.30 10.36
CA LEU A 190 -1.49 -33.63 11.23
C LEU A 190 -1.95 -35.08 11.08
N ILE A 191 -2.07 -35.58 9.84
CA ILE A 191 -2.44 -36.98 9.59
C ILE A 191 -1.39 -37.94 10.17
N THR A 192 -0.10 -37.67 9.95
CA THR A 192 0.97 -38.54 10.47
C THR A 192 1.03 -38.55 11.98
N ASP A 193 0.75 -37.41 12.62
CA ASP A 193 0.73 -37.28 14.07
C ASP A 193 -0.46 -38.01 14.68
N GLN A 194 -1.67 -37.84 14.12
CA GLN A 194 -2.86 -38.60 14.53
C GLN A 194 -2.67 -40.13 14.43
N VAL A 195 -2.03 -40.61 13.35
CA VAL A 195 -1.71 -42.03 13.19
C VAL A 195 -0.71 -42.50 14.24
N ARG A 196 0.30 -41.69 14.56
CA ARG A 196 1.29 -41.99 15.60
C ARG A 196 0.64 -42.05 16.98
N ASP A 197 -0.20 -41.08 17.31
CA ASP A 197 -0.92 -41.01 18.58
C ASP A 197 -1.88 -42.19 18.75
N ARG A 198 -2.61 -42.57 17.70
CA ARG A 198 -3.47 -43.76 17.73
C ARG A 198 -2.67 -45.03 18.02
N ARG A 199 -1.54 -45.23 17.35
CA ARG A 199 -0.66 -46.39 17.61
C ARG A 199 -0.10 -46.38 19.04
N ARG A 200 0.24 -45.19 19.55
CA ARG A 200 0.74 -45.02 20.92
C ARG A 200 -0.33 -45.37 21.95
N LEU A 201 -1.58 -44.97 21.71
CA LEU A 201 -2.72 -45.37 22.55
C LEU A 201 -2.97 -46.88 22.49
N GLU A 202 -2.92 -47.49 21.31
CA GLU A 202 -3.07 -48.95 21.14
C GLU A 202 -1.97 -49.74 21.89
N ASP A 203 -0.71 -49.30 21.84
CA ASP A 203 0.40 -49.90 22.62
C ASP A 203 0.17 -49.75 24.14
N LEU A 204 -0.28 -48.57 24.60
CA LEU A 204 -0.64 -48.36 26.01
C LEU A 204 -1.79 -49.28 26.46
N PHE A 205 -2.83 -49.44 25.64
CA PHE A 205 -3.94 -50.36 25.94
C PHE A 205 -3.48 -51.81 26.02
N GLN A 206 -2.61 -52.27 25.11
CA GLN A 206 -2.05 -53.62 25.17
C GLN A 206 -1.22 -53.85 26.45
N ARG A 207 -0.39 -52.88 26.86
CA ARG A 207 0.40 -52.97 28.10
C ARG A 207 -0.45 -52.97 29.36
N VAL A 208 -1.55 -52.20 29.39
CA VAL A 208 -2.48 -52.19 30.53
C VAL A 208 -3.30 -53.48 30.59
N GLY A 209 -3.77 -53.99 29.44
CA GLY A 209 -4.48 -55.27 29.37
C GLY A 209 -3.63 -56.43 29.87
N THR A 210 -2.41 -56.58 29.34
CA THR A 210 -1.47 -57.64 29.77
C THR A 210 -1.09 -57.58 31.25
N ARG A 211 -1.05 -56.38 31.86
CA ARG A 211 -0.79 -56.24 33.31
C ARG A 211 -1.97 -56.70 34.18
N ARG A 212 -3.20 -56.66 33.66
CA ARG A 212 -4.42 -57.03 34.38
C ARG A 212 -4.64 -58.55 34.42
N ASP A 213 -4.04 -59.28 33.47
CA ASP A 213 -4.14 -60.74 33.34
C ASP A 213 -3.03 -61.52 34.07
N LEU A 214 -2.15 -60.85 34.82
CA LEU A 214 -1.18 -61.53 35.67
C LEU A 214 -1.94 -62.22 36.82
N PRO A 215 -1.86 -63.57 36.95
CA PRO A 215 -2.54 -64.27 38.02
C PRO A 215 -1.99 -63.77 39.35
N GLU A 216 -2.89 -63.26 40.17
CA GLU A 216 -2.67 -62.87 41.56
C GLU A 216 -2.23 -64.12 42.33
N ASN A 217 -0.93 -64.41 42.28
CA ASN A 217 -0.33 -65.56 42.94
C ASN A 217 -0.34 -65.28 44.45
N ARG A 218 -1.49 -65.58 45.07
CA ARG A 218 -1.71 -65.55 46.51
C ARG A 218 -0.67 -66.43 47.19
N ARG A 219 0.07 -65.81 48.10
CA ARG A 219 0.66 -66.50 49.25
C ARG A 219 -0.43 -66.88 50.24
#